data_AF-A0A970L1W6-F1
#
_entry.id   AF-A0A970L1W6-F1
#
_cell.length_a   1.000
_cell.length_b   1.000
_cell.length_c   1.000
_cell.angle_alpha   90.00
_cell.angle_beta   90.00
_cell.angle_gamma   90.00
#
_symmetry.space_group_name_H-M   'P 1'
#
loop_
_entity.id
_entity.type
_entity.pdbx_description
1 polymer ?
#
loop_
_entity_poly.entity_id
_entity_poly.type
_entity_poly.pdbx_seq_one_letter_code
_entity_poly.pdbx_strand_id
1 'polypeptide(L)'
;MIVSNKAIQRIAQLLATARTEPRSKLPASEAKLKTDEVTLSPEGRELQALQRRLAETPDVRREKVEALRAAIARGEYHVPAEKIAERIIEEHRLGE
;
A
#
# COMPACT_ATOMS: atom_id res chain seq x y z
N MET A 1 1.23 4.90 18.14
CA MET A 1 0.47 3.65 17.91
C MET A 1 0.07 3.63 16.44
N ILE A 2 0.77 2.84 15.61
CA ILE A 2 0.57 2.81 14.15
C ILE A 2 -0.59 1.85 13.86
N VAL A 3 -1.80 2.39 13.67
CA VAL A 3 -2.97 1.56 13.36
C VAL A 3 -2.97 1.29 11.86
N SER A 4 -2.77 0.02 11.48
CA SER A 4 -2.77 -0.43 10.09
C SER A 4 -4.10 -0.15 9.40
N ASN A 5 -4.06 0.37 8.16
CA ASN A 5 -5.23 0.64 7.31
C ASN A 5 -6.18 -0.58 7.18
N LYS A 6 -5.63 -1.80 7.20
CA LYS A 6 -6.41 -3.04 7.16
C LYS A 6 -7.24 -3.27 8.44
N ALA A 7 -6.79 -2.75 9.59
CA ALA A 7 -7.53 -2.81 10.84
C ALA A 7 -8.74 -1.86 10.82
N ILE A 8 -8.56 -0.65 10.29
CA ILE A 8 -9.65 0.34 10.18
C ILE A 8 -10.75 -0.18 9.23
N GLN A 9 -10.37 -0.77 8.09
CA GLN A 9 -11.32 -1.38 7.16
C GLN A 9 -12.07 -2.57 7.77
N ARG A 10 -11.39 -3.41 8.56
CA ARG A 10 -12.03 -4.55 9.25
C ARG A 10 -13.02 -4.09 10.32
N ILE A 11 -12.69 -3.05 11.08
CA ILE A 11 -13.60 -2.52 12.11
C ILE A 11 -14.85 -1.92 11.46
N ALA A 12 -14.70 -1.18 10.35
CA ALA A 12 -15.85 -0.65 9.60
C ALA A 12 -16.76 -1.77 9.04
N GLN A 13 -16.17 -2.86 8.53
CA GLN A 13 -16.93 -4.01 8.03
C GLN A 13 -17.64 -4.77 9.15
N LEU A 14 -16.99 -4.95 10.31
CA LEU A 14 -17.59 -5.62 11.47
C LEU A 14 -18.75 -4.81 12.08
N LEU A 15 -18.67 -3.48 12.10
CA LEU A 15 -19.78 -2.63 12.54
C LEU A 15 -20.94 -2.62 11.54
N ALA A 16 -20.66 -2.73 10.24
CA ALA A 16 -21.69 -2.82 9.21
C ALA A 16 -22.48 -4.14 9.27
N THR A 17 -21.84 -5.26 9.65
CA THR A 17 -22.50 -6.57 9.77
C THR A 17 -23.17 -6.80 11.14
N ALA A 18 -22.78 -6.04 12.18
CA ALA A 18 -23.42 -6.12 13.51
C ALA A 18 -24.79 -5.42 13.61
N ARG A 19 -25.24 -4.70 12.56
CA ARG A 19 -26.48 -3.90 12.59
C ARG A 19 -27.72 -4.64 12.05
N THR A 20 -27.61 -5.93 11.77
CA THR A 20 -28.68 -6.76 11.19
C THR A 20 -29.08 -7.94 12.10
N GLU A 21 -29.57 -7.64 13.30
CA GLU A 21 -30.35 -8.59 14.12
C GLU A 21 -31.55 -7.81 14.72
N PRO A 22 -32.80 -8.11 14.35
CA PRO A 22 -33.96 -7.37 14.83
C PRO A 22 -34.43 -7.94 16.17
N ARG A 23 -34.12 -7.25 17.29
CA ARG A 23 -34.72 -7.56 18.60
C ARG A 23 -35.64 -6.41 19.07
N SER A 24 -36.93 -6.69 18.95
CA SER A 24 -38.12 -6.16 19.63
C SER A 24 -38.04 -4.81 20.38
N LYS A 25 -38.91 -3.91 19.93
CA LYS A 25 -39.35 -2.58 20.43
C LYS A 25 -39.44 -2.43 21.96
N LEU A 26 -38.94 -1.29 22.48
CA LEU A 26 -39.51 -0.49 23.58
C LEU A 26 -39.02 0.97 23.43
N PRO A 27 -39.80 2.01 23.82
CA PRO A 27 -39.49 3.40 23.49
C PRO A 27 -38.57 4.01 24.55
N ALA A 28 -37.40 4.50 24.15
CA ALA A 28 -36.55 5.29 25.04
C ALA A 28 -35.77 6.32 24.22
N SER A 29 -36.20 7.57 24.40
CA SER A 29 -35.43 8.81 24.37
C SER A 29 -34.57 9.09 23.14
N GLU A 30 -34.72 10.30 22.61
CA GLU A 30 -33.81 10.95 21.66
C GLU A 30 -32.42 11.17 22.27
N ALA A 31 -31.72 10.09 22.63
CA ALA A 31 -30.29 10.10 22.76
C ALA A 31 -29.77 10.23 21.32
N LYS A 32 -29.40 11.45 20.93
CA LYS A 32 -28.58 11.72 19.73
C LYS A 32 -27.58 10.58 19.62
N LEU A 33 -27.82 9.69 18.64
CA LEU A 33 -26.88 8.67 18.24
C LEU A 33 -25.63 9.46 17.83
N LYS A 34 -24.70 9.63 18.78
CA LYS A 34 -23.35 10.08 18.48
C LYS A 34 -22.79 8.97 17.61
N THR A 35 -22.95 9.15 16.31
CA THR A 35 -22.27 8.35 15.30
C THR A 35 -20.80 8.45 15.61
N ASP A 36 -20.16 7.33 15.91
CA ASP A 36 -18.71 7.30 16.12
C ASP A 36 -18.04 7.86 14.86
N GLU A 37 -17.42 9.03 15.00
CA GLU A 37 -16.76 9.74 13.90
C GLU A 37 -15.29 9.33 13.86
N VAL A 38 -14.91 8.61 12.81
CA VAL A 38 -13.51 8.22 12.58
C VAL A 38 -12.84 9.29 11.74
N THR A 39 -12.03 10.15 12.37
CA THR A 39 -11.23 11.15 11.66
C THR A 39 -9.79 10.65 11.51
N LEU A 40 -9.29 10.64 10.26
CA LEU A 40 -7.88 10.33 10.00
C LEU A 40 -7.01 11.51 10.46
N SER A 41 -5.95 11.22 11.21
CA SER A 41 -4.99 12.24 11.63
C SER A 41 -4.37 12.94 10.39
N PRO A 42 -3.94 14.20 10.51
CA PRO A 42 -3.27 14.91 9.41
C PRO A 42 -2.11 14.12 8.80
N GLU A 43 -1.26 13.54 9.65
CA GLU A 43 -0.09 12.74 9.25
C GLU A 43 -0.50 11.44 8.54
N GLY A 44 -1.62 10.83 8.98
CA GLY A 44 -2.19 9.65 8.32
C GLY A 44 -2.69 9.94 6.91
N ARG A 45 -3.24 11.15 6.67
CA ARG A 45 -3.65 11.59 5.32
C ARG A 45 -2.45 11.82 4.42
N GLU A 46 -1.37 12.40 4.95
CA GLU A 46 -0.13 12.61 4.20
C GLU A 46 0.51 11.27 3.80
N LEU A 47 0.62 10.32 4.74
CA LEU A 47 1.11 8.98 4.44
C LEU A 47 0.24 8.26 3.40
N GLN A 48 -1.08 8.41 3.48
CA GLN A 48 -1.99 7.84 2.49
C GLN A 48 -1.77 8.46 1.10
N ALA A 49 -1.58 9.78 1.03
CA ALA A 49 -1.30 10.47 -0.22
C ALA A 49 0.02 10.00 -0.85
N LEU A 50 1.07 9.82 -0.03
CA LEU A 50 2.36 9.29 -0.48
C LEU A 50 2.25 7.85 -0.99
N GLN A 51 1.55 6.98 -0.26
CA GLN A 51 1.33 5.58 -0.70
C GLN A 51 0.57 5.50 -2.02
N ARG A 52 -0.45 6.34 -2.22
CA ARG A 52 -1.18 6.41 -3.50
C ARG A 52 -0.27 6.82 -4.65
N ARG A 53 0.55 7.86 -4.46
CA ARG A 53 1.52 8.31 -5.48
C ARG A 53 2.56 7.24 -5.81
N LEU A 54 3.01 6.48 -4.82
CA LEU A 54 3.90 5.34 -5.05
C LEU A 54 3.21 4.23 -5.84
N ALA A 55 1.94 3.95 -5.57
CA ALA A 55 1.15 2.96 -6.32
C ALA A 55 0.80 3.42 -7.75
N GLU A 56 0.72 4.73 -7.99
CA GLU A 56 0.54 5.33 -9.33
C GLU A 56 1.83 5.33 -10.15
N THR A 57 2.98 5.11 -9.52
CA THR A 57 4.25 5.01 -10.22
C THR A 57 4.27 3.72 -11.04
N PRO A 58 4.55 3.78 -12.35
CA PRO A 58 4.54 2.59 -13.18
C PRO A 58 5.64 1.62 -12.75
N ASP A 59 5.26 0.35 -12.57
CA ASP A 59 6.20 -0.74 -12.24
C ASP A 59 7.35 -0.84 -13.25
N VAL A 60 7.07 -0.50 -14.51
CA VAL A 60 8.04 -0.53 -15.61
C VAL A 60 8.35 0.88 -16.11
N ARG A 61 9.62 1.29 -15.93
CA ARG A 61 10.17 2.52 -16.53
C ARG A 61 10.46 2.31 -18.02
N ARG A 62 9.43 2.43 -18.86
CA ARG A 62 9.50 2.16 -20.31
C ARG A 62 10.67 2.88 -21.00
N GLU A 63 10.88 4.16 -20.71
CA GLU A 63 11.99 4.94 -21.28
C GLU A 63 13.36 4.33 -21.01
N LYS A 64 13.59 3.86 -19.78
CA LYS A 64 14.85 3.20 -19.40
C LYS A 64 15.01 1.87 -20.11
N VAL A 65 13.93 1.11 -20.28
CA VAL A 65 13.94 -0.18 -20.99
C VAL A 65 14.30 0.04 -22.46
N GLU A 66 13.68 1.01 -23.13
CA GLU A 66 13.97 1.30 -24.53
C GLU A 66 15.40 1.81 -24.74
N ALA A 67 15.90 2.69 -23.85
CA ALA A 67 17.29 3.13 -23.90
C ALA A 67 18.29 1.98 -23.75
N LEU A 68 18.03 1.06 -22.80
CA LEU A 68 18.87 -0.13 -22.60
C LEU A 68 18.80 -1.09 -23.79
N ARG A 69 17.60 -1.34 -24.33
CA ARG A 69 17.41 -2.17 -25.54
C ARG A 69 18.22 -1.63 -26.71
N ALA A 70 18.19 -0.31 -26.94
CA ALA A 70 18.96 0.33 -27.99
C ALA A 70 20.47 0.20 -27.76
N ALA A 71 20.95 0.39 -26.52
CA ALA A 71 22.36 0.20 -26.18
C ALA A 71 22.84 -1.24 -26.40
N ILE A 72 22.00 -2.23 -26.08
CA ILE A 72 22.26 -3.65 -26.33
C ILE A 72 22.33 -3.91 -27.84
N ALA A 73 21.38 -3.40 -28.62
CA ALA A 73 21.35 -3.59 -30.08
C ALA A 73 22.58 -2.98 -30.78
N ARG A 74 23.13 -1.88 -30.24
CA ARG A 74 24.37 -1.26 -30.73
C ARG A 74 25.65 -1.94 -30.23
N GLY A 75 25.55 -2.90 -29.31
CA GLY A 75 26.72 -3.55 -28.68
C GLY A 75 27.46 -2.68 -27.67
N GLU A 76 26.88 -1.54 -27.27
CA GLU A 76 27.46 -0.60 -26.30
C GLU A 76 27.14 -0.96 -24.85
N TYR A 77 26.26 -1.95 -24.64
CA TYR A 77 25.93 -2.43 -23.32
C TYR A 77 26.97 -3.45 -22.83
N HIS A 78 27.91 -2.98 -22.01
CA HIS A 78 28.92 -3.82 -21.37
C HIS A 78 28.77 -3.79 -19.85
N VAL A 79 28.65 -4.97 -19.24
CA VAL A 79 28.59 -5.14 -17.78
C VAL A 79 29.85 -5.87 -17.34
N PRO A 80 30.68 -5.27 -16.46
CA PRO A 80 31.86 -5.94 -15.91
C PRO A 80 31.50 -7.22 -15.15
N ALA A 81 32.32 -8.25 -15.26
CA ALA A 81 32.08 -9.55 -14.63
C ALA A 81 32.01 -9.46 -13.10
N GLU A 82 32.77 -8.53 -12.52
CA GLU A 82 32.82 -8.26 -11.07
C GLU A 82 31.46 -7.81 -10.55
N LYS A 83 30.75 -6.95 -11.30
CA LYS A 83 29.41 -6.47 -10.93
C LYS A 83 28.37 -7.59 -10.97
N ILE A 84 28.54 -8.55 -11.87
CA ILE A 84 27.66 -9.72 -11.98
C ILE A 84 27.86 -10.61 -10.74
N ALA A 85 29.12 -10.93 -10.42
CA ALA A 85 29.45 -11.74 -9.25
C ALA A 85 28.99 -11.10 -7.93
N GLU A 86 29.20 -9.79 -7.77
CA GLU A 86 28.71 -9.03 -6.62
C GLU A 86 27.20 -9.16 -6.47
N ARG A 87 26.45 -9.01 -7.56
CA ARG A 87 24.99 -9.08 -7.52
C ARG A 87 24.47 -10.47 -7.19
N ILE A 88 25.12 -11.53 -7.69
CA ILE A 88 24.79 -12.93 -7.36
C ILE A 88 25.00 -13.19 -5.87
N ILE A 89 26.11 -12.74 -5.31
CA ILE A 89 26.42 -12.91 -3.87
C ILE A 89 25.43 -12.12 -3.01
N GLU A 90 25.11 -10.88 -3.40
CA GLU A 90 24.14 -10.04 -2.70
C GLU A 90 22.74 -10.68 -2.67
N GLU A 91 22.28 -11.23 -3.80
CA GLU A 91 20.98 -11.90 -3.91
C GLU A 91 20.92 -13.15 -3.02
N HIS A 92 21.98 -13.97 -3.02
CA HIS A 92 22.06 -15.14 -2.13
C HIS A 92 22.06 -14.74 -0.64
N ARG A 93 22.61 -13.57 -0.28
CA ARG A 93 22.63 -13.09 1.11
C ARG A 93 21.29 -12.55 1.59
N LEU A 94 20.43 -12.07 0.68
CA LEU A 94 19.10 -11.54 0.99
C LEU A 94 18.01 -12.64 1.07
N GLY A 95 18.33 -13.85 0.64
CA GLY A 95 17.44 -15.02 0.68
C GLY A 95 17.50 -15.85 1.97
N GLU A 96 18.43 -15.54 2.88
CA GLU A 96 18.53 -16.06 4.26
C GLU A 96 17.90 -15.06 5.24
#